data_AF-A0A946QVL1-F1
#
_entry.id   AF-A0A946QVL1-F1
#
_cell.length_a   1.000
_cell.length_b   1.000
_cell.length_c   1.000
_cell.angle_alpha   90.00
_cell.angle_beta   90.00
_cell.angle_gamma   90.00
#
_symmetry.space_group_name_H-M   'P 1'
#
loop_
_entity.id
_entity.type
_entity.pdbx_description
1 polymer ?
#
loop_
_entity_poly.entity_id
_entity_poly.type
_entity_poly.pdbx_seq_one_letter_code
_entity_poly.pdbx_strand_id
1 'polypeptide(L)'
;MMDINKEIKIHIMIKNTSLLIVLFSIWVLGSCSGRKSESAVIPKKPNILFVIADDQSFPHNSAYGAKSINTPGFDKVAEAGVLFANAFVAAP
;
A
#
# COMPACT_ATOMS: atom_id res chain seq x y z
N MET A 1 -70.61 -18.84 10.60
CA MET A 1 -69.74 -19.20 11.73
C MET A 1 -68.31 -19.25 11.18
N MET A 2 -67.57 -18.15 11.29
CA MET A 2 -66.23 -18.03 10.69
C MET A 2 -65.22 -18.77 11.58
N ASP A 3 -64.46 -19.67 10.98
CA ASP A 3 -63.49 -20.52 11.66
C ASP A 3 -62.39 -19.70 12.33
N ILE A 4 -62.32 -19.79 13.66
CA ILE A 4 -61.29 -19.18 14.53
C ILE A 4 -59.87 -19.54 14.05
N ASN A 5 -59.69 -20.72 13.47
CA ASN A 5 -58.42 -21.16 12.90
C ASN A 5 -57.97 -20.31 11.69
N LYS A 6 -58.90 -19.69 10.95
CA LYS A 6 -58.59 -18.83 9.80
C LYS A 6 -58.04 -17.47 10.26
N GLU A 7 -58.62 -16.89 11.30
CA GLU A 7 -58.17 -15.65 11.95
C GLU A 7 -56.77 -15.80 12.56
N ILE A 8 -56.49 -16.91 13.24
CA ILE A 8 -55.17 -17.21 13.82
C ILE A 8 -54.10 -17.35 12.72
N LYS A 9 -54.43 -18.03 11.61
CA LYS A 9 -53.50 -18.23 10.49
C LYS A 9 -53.14 -16.90 9.81
N ILE A 10 -54.10 -15.98 9.71
CA ILE A 10 -53.88 -14.62 9.17
C ILE A 10 -52.94 -13.83 10.09
N HIS A 11 -53.15 -13.86 11.41
CA HIS A 11 -52.28 -13.16 12.36
C HIS A 11 -50.84 -13.71 12.35
N ILE A 12 -50.67 -15.04 12.28
CA ILE A 12 -49.34 -15.69 12.16
C ILE A 12 -48.66 -15.28 10.85
N MET A 13 -49.41 -15.26 9.74
CA MET A 13 -48.88 -14.89 8.43
C MET A 13 -48.47 -13.41 8.38
N ILE A 14 -49.26 -12.49 8.96
CA ILE A 14 -48.92 -11.07 9.05
C ILE A 14 -47.65 -10.86 9.90
N LYS A 15 -47.48 -11.61 10.99
CA LYS A 15 -46.29 -11.54 11.85
C LYS A 15 -45.02 -12.03 11.13
N ASN A 16 -45.13 -13.08 10.32
CA ASN A 16 -44.02 -13.62 9.53
C ASN A 16 -43.61 -12.66 8.39
N THR A 17 -44.59 -12.04 7.71
CA THR A 17 -44.31 -11.03 6.68
C THR A 17 -43.68 -9.77 7.26
N SER A 18 -44.15 -9.30 8.42
CA SER A 18 -43.56 -8.15 9.12
C SER A 18 -42.12 -8.44 9.57
N LEU A 19 -41.84 -9.65 10.06
CA LEU A 19 -40.48 -10.08 10.43
C LEU A 19 -39.53 -10.09 9.23
N LEU A 20 -40.00 -10.56 8.05
CA LEU A 20 -39.21 -10.56 6.82
C LEU A 20 -38.88 -9.14 6.32
N ILE A 21 -39.79 -8.18 6.46
CA ILE A 21 -39.56 -6.77 6.07
C ILE A 21 -38.50 -6.12 6.98
N VAL A 22 -38.53 -6.42 8.28
CA VAL A 22 -37.53 -5.92 9.23
C VAL A 22 -36.14 -6.51 8.93
N LEU A 23 -36.06 -7.80 8.62
CA LEU A 23 -34.80 -8.45 8.24
C LEU A 23 -34.23 -7.89 6.92
N PHE A 24 -35.09 -7.61 5.93
CA PHE A 24 -34.68 -7.03 4.66
C PHE A 24 -34.16 -5.59 4.81
N SER A 25 -34.81 -4.77 5.64
CA SER A 25 -34.40 -3.38 5.89
C SER A 25 -33.07 -3.28 6.66
N ILE A 26 -32.80 -4.20 7.58
CA ILE A 26 -31.49 -4.31 8.25
C ILE A 26 -30.39 -4.67 7.25
N TRP A 27 -30.67 -5.56 6.30
CA TRP A 27 -29.71 -5.95 5.26
C TRP A 27 -29.38 -4.79 4.31
N VAL A 28 -30.38 -4.00 3.92
CA VAL A 28 -30.20 -2.82 3.08
C VAL A 28 -29.37 -1.74 3.78
N LEU A 29 -29.59 -1.52 5.09
CA LEU A 29 -28.82 -0.55 5.88
C LEU A 29 -27.37 -1.02 6.11
N GLY A 30 -27.13 -2.32 6.29
CA GLY A 30 -25.79 -2.90 6.42
C GLY A 30 -24.95 -2.85 5.14
N SER A 31 -25.59 -2.71 3.97
CA SER A 31 -24.89 -2.63 2.67
C SER A 31 -24.34 -1.23 2.36
N CYS A 32 -24.61 -0.23 3.20
CA CYS A 32 -23.96 1.08 3.13
C CYS A 32 -22.56 1.03 3.76
N SER A 33 -21.69 0.20 3.19
CA SER A 33 -20.25 0.34 3.38
C SER A 33 -19.82 1.60 2.66
N GLY A 34 -19.75 2.72 3.40
CA GLY A 34 -19.24 3.97 2.90
C GLY A 34 -17.92 3.72 2.18
N ARG A 35 -17.90 3.96 0.86
CA ARG A 35 -16.66 3.95 0.08
C ARG A 35 -15.80 5.04 0.70
N LYS A 36 -14.83 4.66 1.53
CA LYS A 36 -13.73 5.55 1.88
C LYS A 36 -13.12 5.94 0.55
N SER A 37 -13.30 7.20 0.17
CA SER A 37 -12.58 7.81 -0.93
C SER A 37 -11.11 7.75 -0.53
N GLU A 38 -10.44 6.67 -0.88
CA GLU A 38 -9.00 6.58 -0.88
C GLU A 38 -8.55 7.58 -1.93
N SER A 39 -8.31 8.81 -1.49
CA SER A 39 -7.65 9.82 -2.30
C SER A 39 -6.40 9.16 -2.83
N ALA A 40 -6.38 8.88 -4.13
CA ALA A 40 -5.26 8.22 -4.78
C ALA A 40 -4.01 9.02 -4.41
N VAL A 41 -3.16 8.44 -3.55
CA VAL A 41 -1.87 9.03 -3.22
C VAL A 41 -1.08 8.93 -4.51
N ILE A 42 -1.07 10.02 -5.29
CA ILE A 42 -0.24 10.11 -6.49
C ILE A 42 1.19 9.95 -5.97
N PRO A 43 1.89 8.83 -6.27
CA PRO A 43 3.21 8.62 -5.73
C PRO A 43 4.09 9.74 -6.23
N LYS A 44 4.62 10.55 -5.30
CA LYS A 44 5.46 11.68 -5.65
C LYS A 44 6.70 11.14 -6.35
N LYS A 45 6.96 11.61 -7.57
CA LYS A 45 8.16 11.24 -8.32
C LYS A 45 9.39 11.54 -7.45
N PRO A 46 10.33 10.58 -7.27
CA PRO A 46 11.53 10.84 -6.51
C PRO A 46 12.41 11.87 -7.22
N ASN A 47 13.19 12.61 -6.45
CA ASN A 47 14.28 13.42 -6.98
C ASN A 47 15.49 12.52 -7.21
N ILE A 48 16.23 12.75 -8.29
CA ILE A 48 17.46 12.01 -8.60
C ILE A 48 18.62 13.01 -8.54
N LEU A 49 19.60 12.73 -7.67
CA LEU A 49 20.87 13.45 -7.64
C LEU A 49 21.93 12.56 -8.28
N PHE A 50 22.55 13.05 -9.36
CA PHE A 50 23.63 12.37 -10.06
C PHE A 50 24.94 13.11 -9.81
N VAL A 51 25.93 12.41 -9.25
CA VAL A 51 27.24 12.95 -8.89
C VAL A 51 28.31 12.09 -9.55
N ILE A 52 29.22 12.73 -10.28
CA ILE A 52 30.34 12.10 -10.97
C ILE A 52 31.61 12.91 -10.68
N ALA A 53 32.74 12.22 -10.60
CA ALA A 53 34.06 12.82 -10.49
C ALA A 53 34.90 12.38 -11.70
N ASP A 54 35.64 13.32 -12.28
CA ASP A 54 36.52 13.06 -13.41
C ASP A 54 37.76 12.27 -12.97
N ASP A 55 38.28 11.41 -13.83
CA ASP A 55 39.44 10.52 -13.60
C ASP A 55 39.39 9.63 -12.33
N GLN A 56 38.24 9.54 -11.65
CA GLN A 56 38.11 8.78 -10.42
C GLN A 56 37.89 7.29 -10.70
N SER A 57 38.96 6.51 -10.58
CA SER A 57 38.91 5.04 -10.63
C SER A 57 38.58 4.36 -9.28
N PHE A 58 38.25 3.05 -9.35
CA PHE A 58 37.97 2.16 -8.21
C PHE A 58 38.92 2.29 -6.99
N PRO A 59 40.27 2.33 -7.13
CA PRO A 59 41.17 2.33 -5.97
C PRO A 59 41.22 3.66 -5.21
N HIS A 60 40.44 4.68 -5.61
CA HIS A 60 40.48 6.00 -5.02
C HIS A 60 39.50 6.23 -3.86
N ASN A 61 38.56 5.31 -3.59
CA ASN A 61 37.60 5.45 -2.48
C ASN A 61 37.88 4.48 -1.33
N SER A 62 37.74 4.95 -0.09
CA SER A 62 37.95 4.12 1.10
C SER A 62 36.93 2.98 1.22
N ALA A 63 35.69 3.17 0.79
CA ALA A 63 34.69 2.09 0.71
C ALA A 63 35.11 0.91 -0.20
N TYR A 64 36.04 1.12 -1.14
CA TYR A 64 36.63 0.04 -1.95
C TYR A 64 37.94 -0.53 -1.37
N GLY A 65 38.33 -0.10 -0.16
CA GLY A 65 39.53 -0.57 0.53
C GLY A 65 40.79 0.24 0.27
N ALA A 66 40.67 1.49 -0.24
CA ALA A 66 41.82 2.38 -0.36
C ALA A 66 42.50 2.60 1.00
N LYS A 67 43.81 2.38 1.08
CA LYS A 67 44.57 2.47 2.34
C LYS A 67 45.05 3.87 2.69
N SER A 68 45.24 4.72 1.68
CA SER A 68 45.85 6.04 1.80
C SER A 68 44.84 7.19 1.70
N ILE A 69 43.60 6.91 1.31
CA ILE A 69 42.57 7.92 1.03
C ILE A 69 41.38 7.64 1.93
N ASN A 70 40.83 8.70 2.53
CA ASN A 70 39.62 8.65 3.34
C ASN A 70 38.52 9.48 2.66
N THR A 71 37.42 8.84 2.26
CA THR A 71 36.28 9.44 1.56
C THR A 71 34.99 9.33 2.38
N PRO A 72 34.88 9.98 3.55
CA PRO A 72 33.77 9.75 4.48
C PRO A 72 32.39 10.14 3.93
N GLY A 73 32.33 11.06 2.96
CA GLY A 73 31.10 11.40 2.26
C GLY A 73 30.61 10.28 1.33
N PHE A 74 31.53 9.70 0.54
CA PHE A 74 31.24 8.57 -0.34
C PHE A 74 30.87 7.32 0.48
N ASP A 75 31.64 7.05 1.54
CA ASP A 75 31.47 5.87 2.39
C ASP A 75 30.09 5.83 3.05
N LYS A 76 29.58 6.98 3.53
CA LYS A 76 28.22 7.09 4.09
C LYS A 76 27.14 6.72 3.07
N VAL A 77 27.30 7.13 1.81
CA VAL A 77 26.35 6.81 0.74
C VAL A 77 26.43 5.33 0.37
N ALA A 78 27.65 4.77 0.34
CA ALA A 78 27.87 3.35 0.08
C ALA A 78 27.27 2.46 1.19
N GLU A 79 27.44 2.83 2.46
CA GLU A 79 26.91 2.10 3.62
C GLU A 79 25.37 2.18 3.71
N ALA A 80 24.78 3.34 3.44
CA ALA A 80 23.34 3.54 3.46
C ALA A 80 22.62 3.01 2.20
N GLY A 81 23.38 2.58 1.19
CA GLY A 81 22.86 2.26 -0.13
C GLY A 81 23.43 0.95 -0.69
N VAL A 82 23.74 0.97 -1.98
CA VAL A 82 24.29 -0.19 -2.71
C VAL A 82 25.62 0.21 -3.33
N LEU A 83 26.67 -0.55 -3.02
CA LEU A 83 28.00 -0.39 -3.58
C LEU A 83 28.25 -1.46 -4.66
N PHE A 84 28.57 -1.04 -5.89
CA PHE A 84 28.86 -1.95 -6.99
C PHE A 84 30.35 -2.26 -7.07
N ALA A 85 30.77 -3.45 -6.68
CA ALA A 85 32.17 -3.87 -6.76
C ALA A 85 32.68 -4.11 -8.19
N ASN A 86 31.77 -4.27 -9.16
CA ASN A 86 32.07 -4.63 -10.55
C ASN A 86 31.34 -3.69 -11.53
N ALA A 87 31.66 -2.39 -11.47
CA ALA A 87 31.14 -1.38 -12.40
C ALA A 87 32.25 -0.96 -13.38
N PHE A 88 31.99 -1.08 -14.69
CA PHE A 88 32.96 -0.81 -15.75
C PHE A 88 32.41 0.20 -16.75
N VAL A 89 33.30 0.99 -17.35
CA VAL A 89 32.99 1.87 -18.49
C VAL A 89 33.36 1.16 -19.79
N ALA A 90 32.63 1.45 -20.88
CA ALA A 90 32.93 0.88 -22.19
C ALA A 90 34.17 1.52 -22.85
N ALA A 91 34.47 2.77 -22.49
CA ALA A 91 35.65 3.52 -22.90
C ALA A 91 36.09 4.44 -21.75
N PRO A 92 37.40 4.58 -21.47
CA PRO A 92 37.93 5.46 -20.44
C PRO A 92 37.90 6.93 -20.87
#